data_AF-A0A0R2B0E7-F1
#
_entry.id   AF-A0A0R2B0E7-F1
#
_cell.length_a   1.000
_cell.length_b   1.000
_cell.length_c   1.000
_cell.angle_alpha   90.00
_cell.angle_beta   90.00
_cell.angle_gamma   90.00
#
_symmetry.space_group_name_H-M   'P 1'
#
loop_
_entity.id
_entity.type
_entity.pdbx_description
1 polymer ?
#
loop_
_entity_poly.entity_id
_entity_poly.type
_entity_poly.pdbx_seq_one_letter_code
_entity_poly.pdbx_strand_id
1 'polypeptide(L)'
;MIAALSIIIVLTLTVVMTVNSQLKKANQRNLEAMIQTVNMQIEVDYQRLELDRSNFDSPAALVSASVISDKQRQALEDGHARYQLTPAPPKFVLPR
;
A
#
# COMPACT_ATOMS: atom_id res chain seq x y z
N MET A 1 -5.84 17.48 45.18
CA MET A 1 -6.20 17.82 43.78
C MET A 1 -5.15 17.38 42.75
N ILE A 2 -3.85 17.42 43.06
CA ILE A 2 -2.76 17.09 42.10
C ILE A 2 -2.87 15.65 41.54
N ALA A 3 -3.21 14.66 42.37
CA ALA A 3 -3.32 13.26 41.94
C ALA A 3 -4.35 13.05 40.81
N ALA A 4 -5.51 13.71 40.88
CA ALA A 4 -6.56 13.58 39.86
C ALA A 4 -6.11 14.18 38.51
N LEU A 5 -5.39 15.31 38.54
CA LEU A 5 -4.88 15.95 37.33
C LEU A 5 -3.81 15.09 36.65
N SER A 6 -2.89 14.51 37.44
CA SER A 6 -1.87 13.59 36.93
C SER A 6 -2.48 12.35 36.26
N ILE A 7 -3.57 11.82 36.84
CA ILE A 7 -4.29 10.66 36.29
C ILE A 7 -4.91 11.00 34.92
N ILE A 8 -5.58 12.15 34.80
CA ILE A 8 -6.22 12.58 33.53
C ILE A 8 -5.18 12.73 32.40
N ILE A 9 -4.01 13.31 32.70
CA ILE A 9 -2.94 13.47 31.72
C ILE A 9 -2.45 12.10 31.22
N VAL A 10 -2.27 11.13 32.11
CA VAL A 10 -1.85 9.77 31.72
C VAL A 10 -2.91 9.06 30.88
N LEU A 11 -4.19 9.18 31.25
CA LEU A 11 -5.28 8.58 30.48
C LEU A 11 -5.37 9.17 29.06
N THR A 12 -5.32 10.49 28.93
CA THR A 12 -5.37 11.14 27.61
C THR A 12 -4.19 10.75 26.72
N LEU A 13 -2.98 10.69 27.27
CA LEU A 13 -1.79 10.25 26.54
C LEU A 13 -1.93 8.79 26.07
N THR A 14 -2.47 7.92 26.92
CA THR A 14 -2.70 6.50 26.60
C THR A 14 -3.72 6.34 25.46
N VAL A 15 -4.81 7.12 25.48
CA VAL A 15 -5.81 7.13 24.39
C VAL A 15 -5.17 7.59 23.08
N VAL A 16 -4.40 8.68 23.10
CA VAL A 16 -3.69 9.17 21.91
C VAL A 16 -2.73 8.13 21.34
N MET A 17 -1.93 7.48 22.20
CA MET A 17 -1.04 6.38 21.78
C MET A 17 -1.82 5.22 21.14
N THR A 18 -2.96 4.86 21.73
CA THR A 18 -3.81 3.77 21.24
C THR A 18 -4.47 4.13 19.91
N VAL A 19 -4.93 5.37 19.74
CA VAL A 19 -5.49 5.87 18.48
C VAL A 19 -4.42 5.90 17.38
N ASN A 20 -3.22 6.40 17.67
CA ASN A 20 -2.12 6.41 16.71
C ASN A 20 -1.72 5.00 16.27
N SER A 21 -1.70 4.05 17.21
CA SER A 21 -1.45 2.63 16.92
C SER A 21 -2.53 2.02 16.02
N GLN A 22 -3.80 2.33 16.29
CA GLN A 22 -4.93 1.89 15.46
C GLN A 22 -4.88 2.48 14.05
N LEU A 23 -4.58 3.78 13.92
CA LEU A 23 -4.43 4.45 12.64
C LEU A 23 -3.28 3.85 11.82
N LYS A 24 -2.14 3.58 12.45
CA LYS A 24 -1.00 2.93 11.78
C LYS A 24 -1.37 1.54 11.26
N LYS A 25 -2.06 0.72 12.07
CA LYS A 25 -2.54 -0.61 11.67
C LYS A 25 -3.57 -0.54 10.53
N ALA A 26 -4.49 0.43 10.59
CA ALA A 26 -5.48 0.63 9.54
C ALA A 26 -4.83 1.03 8.21
N ASN A 27 -3.86 1.96 8.25
CA ASN A 27 -3.13 2.37 7.06
C ASN A 27 -2.34 1.22 6.43
N GLN A 28 -1.70 0.40 7.28
CA GLN A 28 -0.98 -0.79 6.81
C GLN A 28 -1.91 -1.80 6.14
N ARG A 29 -3.08 -2.10 6.73
CA ARG A 29 -4.07 -2.99 6.12
C ARG A 29 -4.62 -2.44 4.81
N ASN A 30 -4.85 -1.13 4.72
CA ASN A 30 -5.28 -0.50 3.47
C ASN A 30 -4.23 -0.66 2.37
N LEU A 31 -2.95 -0.46 2.70
CA LEU A 31 -1.86 -0.65 1.76
C LEU A 31 -1.74 -2.12 1.32
N GLU A 32 -1.87 -3.08 2.25
CA GLU A 32 -1.90 -4.52 1.93
C GLU A 32 -3.03 -4.87 0.97
N ALA A 33 -4.25 -4.39 1.24
CA ALA A 33 -5.41 -4.60 0.37
C ALA A 33 -5.20 -3.98 -1.01
N MET A 34 -4.68 -2.76 -1.08
CA MET A 34 -4.38 -2.09 -2.35
C MET A 34 -3.35 -2.86 -3.17
N ILE A 35 -2.28 -3.37 -2.53
CA ILE A 35 -1.28 -4.21 -3.19
C ILE A 35 -1.93 -5.47 -3.76
N GLN A 36 -2.80 -6.14 -3.00
CA GLN A 36 -3.52 -7.32 -3.49
C GLN A 36 -4.38 -6.99 -4.71
N THR A 37 -5.16 -5.90 -4.66
CA THR A 37 -6.00 -5.47 -5.78
C THR A 37 -5.17 -5.15 -7.02
N VAL A 38 -4.09 -4.38 -6.86
CA VAL A 38 -3.19 -4.03 -7.98
C VAL A 38 -2.53 -5.27 -8.55
N ASN A 39 -2.06 -6.20 -7.71
CA ASN A 39 -1.45 -7.44 -8.19
C ASN A 39 -2.46 -8.32 -8.94
N MET A 40 -3.70 -8.43 -8.47
CA MET A 40 -4.77 -9.13 -9.21
C MET A 40 -5.06 -8.46 -10.55
N GLN A 41 -5.07 -7.13 -10.59
CA GLN A 41 -5.27 -6.39 -11.84
C GLN A 41 -4.12 -6.64 -12.82
N ILE A 42 -2.87 -6.62 -12.33
CA ILE A 42 -1.69 -6.98 -13.13
C ILE A 42 -1.80 -8.42 -13.64
N GLU A 43 -2.21 -9.39 -12.81
CA GLU A 43 -2.41 -10.78 -13.22
C GLU A 43 -3.41 -10.91 -14.38
N VAL A 44 -4.56 -10.23 -14.26
CA VAL A 44 -5.60 -10.24 -15.29
C VAL A 44 -5.12 -9.57 -16.58
N ASP A 45 -4.52 -8.39 -16.48
CA ASP A 45 -4.05 -7.64 -17.64
C ASP A 45 -2.84 -8.32 -18.30
N TYR A 46 -1.98 -8.98 -17.53
CA TYR A 46 -0.85 -9.77 -18.05
C TYR A 46 -1.32 -10.97 -18.87
N GLN A 47 -2.55 -11.45 -18.69
CA GLN A 47 -3.10 -12.52 -19.53
C GLN A 47 -3.75 -11.99 -20.82
N ARG A 48 -3.93 -10.68 -20.97
CA ARG A 48 -4.50 -10.09 -22.19
C ARG A 48 -3.46 -10.09 -23.31
N LEU A 49 -3.87 -10.57 -24.48
CA LEU A 49 -3.04 -10.62 -25.68
C LEU A 49 -2.78 -9.24 -26.31
N GLU A 50 -3.56 -8.24 -25.91
CA GLU A 50 -3.48 -6.86 -26.42
C GLU A 50 -2.36 -6.04 -25.78
N LEU A 51 -1.84 -6.47 -24.63
CA LEU A 51 -0.79 -5.77 -23.89
C LEU A 51 0.56 -6.45 -24.10
N ASP A 52 1.57 -5.64 -24.39
CA ASP A 52 2.94 -6.13 -24.56
C ASP A 52 3.57 -6.42 -23.19
N ARG A 53 4.48 -7.40 -23.14
CA ARG A 53 5.19 -7.75 -21.90
C ARG A 53 5.97 -6.56 -21.33
N SER A 54 6.48 -5.68 -22.20
CA SER A 54 7.18 -4.45 -21.80
C SER A 54 6.31 -3.46 -21.02
N ASN A 55 4.97 -3.55 -21.14
CA ASN A 55 4.06 -2.74 -20.33
C ASN A 55 4.13 -3.09 -18.83
N PHE A 56 4.72 -4.23 -18.49
CA PHE A 56 4.86 -4.73 -17.13
C PHE A 56 6.30 -4.67 -16.59
N ASP A 57 7.23 -4.03 -17.31
CA ASP A 57 8.64 -3.94 -16.91
C ASP A 57 8.88 -2.95 -15.77
N SER A 58 7.95 -2.02 -15.55
CA SER A 58 8.08 -1.02 -14.48
C SER A 58 6.71 -0.48 -14.04
N PRO A 59 6.61 0.08 -12.81
CA PRO A 59 5.40 0.78 -12.37
C PRO A 59 4.97 1.92 -13.31
N ALA A 60 5.93 2.61 -13.92
CA ALA A 60 5.65 3.68 -14.88
C ALA A 60 5.06 3.13 -16.20
N ALA A 61 5.53 1.97 -16.65
CA ALA A 61 4.97 1.29 -17.82
C ALA A 61 3.54 0.80 -17.55
N LEU A 62 3.24 0.32 -16.34
CA LEU A 62 1.87 -0.06 -15.95
C LEU A 62 0.90 1.12 -15.99
N VAL A 63 1.34 2.31 -15.55
CA VAL A 63 0.53 3.54 -15.65
C VAL A 63 0.33 3.94 -17.10
N SER A 64 1.39 3.89 -17.91
CA SER A 64 1.34 4.25 -19.34
C SER A 64 0.41 3.32 -20.12
N ALA A 65 0.36 2.04 -19.74
CA ALA A 65 -0.54 1.04 -20.30
C ALA A 65 -1.94 1.03 -19.66
N SER A 66 -2.23 1.96 -18.75
CA SER A 66 -3.51 2.06 -18.02
C SER A 66 -3.89 0.80 -17.21
N VAL A 67 -2.89 -0.04 -16.85
CA VAL A 67 -3.06 -1.20 -15.97
C VAL A 67 -3.29 -0.75 -14.53
N ILE A 68 -2.63 0.33 -14.13
CA ILE A 68 -2.85 1.01 -12.83
C ILE A 68 -2.95 2.52 -13.05
N SER A 69 -3.60 3.21 -12.11
CA SER A 69 -3.65 4.68 -12.11
C SER A 69 -2.41 5.30 -11.44
N ASP A 70 -2.10 6.55 -11.78
CA ASP A 70 -1.05 7.33 -11.10
C ASP A 70 -1.26 7.43 -9.59
N LYS A 71 -2.53 7.51 -9.15
CA LYS A 71 -2.85 7.55 -7.72
C LYS A 71 -2.49 6.26 -7.01
N GLN A 72 -2.73 5.10 -7.65
CA GLN A 72 -2.32 3.80 -7.11
C GLN A 72 -0.80 3.69 -7.08
N ARG A 73 -0.10 4.12 -8.13
CA ARG A 73 1.37 4.17 -8.16
C ARG A 73 1.94 5.01 -7.01
N GLN A 74 1.43 6.23 -6.83
CA GLN A 74 1.86 7.11 -5.73
C GLN A 74 1.60 6.48 -4.36
N ALA A 75 0.42 5.92 -4.12
CA ALA A 75 0.11 5.28 -2.86
C ALA A 75 1.00 4.05 -2.57
N LEU A 76 1.42 3.32 -3.61
CA LEU A 76 2.37 2.21 -3.50
C LEU A 76 3.78 2.72 -3.19
N GLU A 77 4.21 3.82 -3.82
CA GLU A 77 5.50 4.48 -3.54
C GLU A 77 5.56 5.05 -2.12
N ASP A 78 4.50 5.73 -1.67
CA ASP A 78 4.34 6.25 -0.31
C ASP A 78 4.33 5.13 0.74
N GLY A 79 3.72 4.00 0.37
CA GLY A 79 3.75 2.76 1.13
C GLY A 79 5.08 2.00 1.07
N HIS A 80 6.08 2.55 0.37
CA HIS A 80 7.39 1.95 0.12
C HIS A 80 7.32 0.55 -0.51
N ALA A 81 6.22 0.24 -1.21
CA ALA A 81 6.04 -1.03 -1.89
C ALA A 81 7.08 -1.18 -3.00
N ARG A 82 7.72 -2.34 -3.05
CA ARG A 82 8.72 -2.69 -4.06
C ARG A 82 8.07 -3.42 -5.20
N TYR A 83 8.35 -2.98 -6.42
CA TYR A 83 7.98 -3.72 -7.62
C TYR A 83 9.00 -4.82 -7.90
N GLN A 84 8.54 -6.05 -8.02
CA GLN A 84 9.36 -7.21 -8.35
C GLN A 84 9.01 -7.74 -9.73
N LEU A 85 10.01 -7.75 -10.60
CA LEU A 85 9.96 -8.44 -11.88
C LEU A 85 10.10 -9.95 -11.62
N THR A 86 8.97 -10.61 -11.40
CA THR A 86 8.90 -12.08 -11.38
C THR A 86 8.66 -12.63 -12.79
N PRO A 87 9.01 -13.91 -13.06
CA PRO A 87 9.00 -14.45 -14.42
C PRO A 87 7.65 -14.38 -15.16
N ALA A 88 6.53 -14.36 -14.43
CA ALA A 88 5.18 -14.11 -14.94
C ALA A 88 4.15 -14.33 -13.81
N PRO A 89 3.30 -13.36 -13.44
CA PRO A 89 3.39 -11.92 -13.68
C PRO A 89 4.25 -11.20 -12.61
N PRO A 90 4.70 -9.96 -12.89
CA PRO A 90 5.36 -9.11 -11.89
C PRO A 90 4.38 -8.65 -10.81
N LYS A 91 4.91 -8.28 -9.64
CA LYS A 91 4.09 -7.98 -8.46
C LYS A 91 4.68 -6.89 -7.58
N PHE A 92 3.82 -6.13 -6.92
CA PHE A 92 4.19 -5.29 -5.79
C PHE A 92 4.26 -6.11 -4.51
N VAL A 93 5.29 -5.85 -3.70
CA VAL A 93 5.45 -6.41 -2.36
C VAL A 93 5.70 -5.31 -1.35
N LEU A 94 5.28 -5.52 -0.10
CA LEU A 94 5.68 -4.62 0.98
C LEU A 94 7.17 -4.74 1.29
N PRO A 95 7.83 -3.65 1.69
CA PRO A 95 9.13 -3.74 2.32
C PRO A 95 8.96 -4.49 3.65
N ARG A 96 9.74 -5.55 3.84
CA ARG A 96 9.81 -6.28 5.11
C ARG A 96 10.35 -5.38 6.22
#